data_AF-A0A0G1TNK9-F1
#
_entry.id   AF-A0A0G1TNK9-F1
#
_cell.length_a   1.000
_cell.length_b   1.000
_cell.length_c   1.000
_cell.angle_alpha   90.00
_cell.angle_beta   90.00
_cell.angle_gamma   90.00
#
_symmetry.space_group_name_H-M   'P 1'
#
loop_
_entity.id
_entity.type
_entity.pdbx_description
1 polymer ?
#
loop_
_entity_poly.entity_id
_entity_poly.type
_entity_poly.pdbx_seq_one_letter_code
_entity_poly.pdbx_strand_id
1 'polypeptide(L)'
;MLQPISSPNTQWSKILTKGLITLPKPWRDDLGLKEGQLAKVKKVGRSIVIEPTDQPDYELYSDAEIQTMLLADALPPKLAAKAKFYWKDIK
;
A
#
# COMPACT_ATOMS: atom_id res chain seq x y z
N MET A 1 -20.66 24.57 -21.87
CA MET A 1 -19.55 23.75 -21.34
C MET A 1 -19.43 22.53 -22.24
N LEU A 2 -18.28 22.32 -22.88
CA LEU A 2 -18.05 21.13 -23.71
C LEU A 2 -17.83 19.94 -22.77
N GLN A 3 -18.73 18.96 -22.83
CA GLN A 3 -18.48 17.69 -22.13
C GLN A 3 -17.45 16.90 -22.95
N PRO A 4 -16.38 16.40 -22.32
CA PRO A 4 -15.41 15.57 -23.03
C PRO A 4 -16.06 14.26 -23.46
N ILE A 5 -15.72 13.80 -24.66
CA ILE A 5 -16.23 12.55 -25.25
C ILE A 5 -15.86 11.38 -24.32
N SER A 6 -16.86 10.70 -23.76
CA SER A 6 -16.66 9.49 -22.96
C SER A 6 -16.74 8.27 -23.87
N SER A 7 -15.66 7.48 -23.94
CA SER A 7 -15.73 6.11 -24.46
C SER A 7 -16.23 5.17 -23.34
N PRO A 8 -16.70 3.95 -23.65
CA PRO A 8 -17.21 3.01 -22.64
C PRO A 8 -16.23 2.76 -21.48
N ASN A 9 -14.94 2.87 -21.75
CA ASN A 9 -13.84 2.61 -20.83
C ASN A 9 -13.14 3.89 -20.35
N THR A 10 -13.66 5.08 -20.65
CA THR A 10 -13.04 6.35 -20.24
C THR A 10 -14.09 7.35 -19.82
N GLN A 11 -14.05 7.70 -18.54
CA GLN A 11 -14.90 8.71 -17.93
C GLN A 11 -14.05 9.74 -17.20
N TRP A 12 -14.35 11.01 -17.44
CA TRP A 12 -13.72 12.12 -16.74
C TRP A 12 -14.41 12.34 -15.39
N SER A 13 -13.68 12.09 -14.31
CA SER A 13 -14.16 12.35 -12.94
C SER A 13 -13.44 13.56 -12.36
N LYS A 14 -14.20 14.42 -11.68
CA LYS A 14 -13.62 15.53 -10.91
C LYS A 14 -12.89 14.97 -9.69
N ILE A 15 -11.71 15.53 -9.40
CA ILE A 15 -11.01 15.26 -8.15
C ILE A 15 -11.69 16.08 -7.04
N LEU A 16 -12.19 15.39 -6.03
CA LEU A 16 -12.87 16.00 -4.89
C LEU A 16 -11.85 16.45 -3.82
N THR A 17 -12.35 17.06 -2.75
CA THR A 17 -11.53 17.41 -1.60
C THR A 17 -10.82 16.17 -1.05
N LYS A 18 -9.61 16.38 -0.50
CA LYS A 18 -8.74 15.30 0.00
C LYS A 18 -8.26 14.30 -1.07
N GLY A 19 -8.37 14.64 -2.35
CA GLY A 19 -7.85 13.81 -3.44
C GLY A 19 -8.72 12.59 -3.78
N LEU A 20 -9.99 12.59 -3.38
CA LEU A 20 -10.92 11.51 -3.69
C LEU A 20 -11.38 11.55 -5.15
N ILE A 21 -11.50 10.39 -5.78
CA ILE A 21 -12.01 10.22 -7.14
C ILE A 21 -13.19 9.24 -7.07
N THR A 22 -14.30 9.59 -7.72
CA THR A 22 -15.47 8.73 -7.79
C THR A 22 -15.38 7.77 -8.97
N LEU A 23 -15.51 6.48 -8.70
CA LEU A 23 -15.68 5.44 -9.71
C LEU A 23 -17.16 5.22 -10.03
N PRO A 24 -17.55 5.18 -11.31
CA PRO A 24 -18.92 4.87 -11.71
C PRO A 24 -19.38 3.53 -11.15
N LYS A 25 -20.66 3.43 -10.77
CA LYS A 25 -21.24 2.18 -10.26
C LYS A 25 -21.03 0.98 -11.21
N PRO A 26 -21.25 1.09 -12.54
CA PRO A 26 -21.04 -0.03 -13.45
C PRO A 26 -19.61 -0.58 -13.39
N TRP A 27 -18.60 0.31 -13.37
CA TRP A 27 -17.21 -0.12 -13.27
C TRP A 27 -16.87 -0.79 -11.95
N ARG A 28 -17.47 -0.33 -10.84
CA ARG A 28 -17.29 -0.99 -9.54
C ARG A 28 -17.88 -2.39 -9.53
N ASP A 29 -19.08 -2.54 -10.09
CA ASP A 29 -19.78 -3.82 -10.16
C ASP A 29 -19.02 -4.79 -11.08
N ASP A 30 -18.54 -4.33 -12.24
CA ASP A 30 -17.75 -5.11 -13.21
C ASP A 30 -16.38 -5.52 -12.66
N LEU A 31 -15.71 -4.64 -11.91
CA LEU A 31 -14.41 -4.90 -11.27
C LEU A 31 -14.54 -5.60 -9.91
N GLY A 32 -15.75 -5.88 -9.43
CA GLY A 32 -15.96 -6.52 -8.13
C GLY A 32 -15.55 -5.67 -6.91
N LEU A 33 -15.45 -4.35 -7.05
CA LEU A 33 -15.08 -3.43 -5.98
C LEU A 33 -16.28 -3.14 -5.06
N LYS A 34 -16.35 -3.77 -3.90
CA LYS A 34 -17.42 -3.55 -2.92
C LYS A 34 -17.01 -2.55 -1.84
N GLU A 35 -18.01 -1.87 -1.29
CA GLU A 35 -17.82 -1.01 -0.14
C GLU A 35 -17.32 -1.82 1.06
N GLY A 36 -16.34 -1.27 1.80
CA GLY A 36 -15.73 -1.92 2.95
C GLY A 36 -14.68 -2.99 2.61
N GLN A 37 -14.46 -3.32 1.34
CA GLN A 37 -13.37 -4.22 0.93
C GLN A 37 -12.03 -3.49 0.77
N LEU A 38 -10.95 -4.24 0.92
CA LEU A 38 -9.61 -3.79 0.59
C LEU A 38 -9.43 -3.75 -0.94
N ALA A 39 -8.64 -2.79 -1.41
CA ALA A 39 -8.20 -2.73 -2.80
C ALA A 39 -6.71 -2.44 -2.83
N LYS A 40 -5.98 -3.17 -3.67
CA LYS A 40 -4.57 -2.93 -3.90
C LYS A 40 -4.43 -1.73 -4.83
N VAL A 41 -3.74 -0.69 -4.36
CA VAL A 41 -3.50 0.53 -5.14
C VAL A 41 -2.02 0.66 -5.40
N LYS A 42 -1.61 0.65 -6.67
CA LYS A 42 -0.21 0.79 -7.09
C LYS A 42 -0.04 1.94 -8.07
N LYS A 43 1.06 2.67 -7.95
CA LYS A 43 1.46 3.72 -8.90
C LYS A 43 2.38 3.10 -9.97
N VAL A 44 1.99 3.23 -11.24
CA VAL A 44 2.77 2.78 -12.39
C VAL A 44 3.03 3.99 -13.28
N GLY A 45 4.24 4.57 -13.17
CA GLY A 45 4.59 5.81 -13.87
C GLY A 45 3.71 6.99 -13.44
N ARG A 46 2.87 7.48 -14.36
CA ARG A 46 1.89 8.56 -14.11
C ARG A 46 0.46 8.05 -13.90
N SER A 47 0.28 6.73 -13.79
CA SER A 47 -1.01 6.07 -13.63
C SER A 47 -1.16 5.45 -12.26
N ILE A 48 -2.40 5.34 -11.79
CA ILE A 48 -2.78 4.54 -10.62
C ILE A 48 -3.57 3.34 -11.13
N VAL A 49 -3.18 2.15 -10.67
CA VAL A 49 -3.90 0.89 -10.93
C VAL A 49 -4.53 0.46 -9.62
N ILE A 50 -5.83 0.15 -9.67
CA ILE A 50 -6.64 -0.30 -8.54
C ILE A 50 -7.12 -1.72 -8.86
N GLU A 51 -6.79 -2.67 -8.00
CA GLU A 51 -7.14 -4.09 -8.15
C GLU A 51 -7.94 -4.53 -6.91
N PRO A 52 -9.09 -5.22 -7.07
CA PRO A 52 -9.80 -5.81 -5.95
C PRO A 52 -8.91 -6.85 -5.26
N THR A 53 -8.86 -6.85 -3.92
CA THR A 53 -8.17 -7.90 -3.18
C THR A 53 -8.93 -8.26 -1.91
N ASP A 54 -9.11 -9.54 -1.65
CA ASP A 54 -9.71 -10.02 -0.41
C ASP A 54 -8.68 -10.20 0.71
N GLN A 55 -7.39 -10.15 0.39
CA GLN A 55 -6.30 -10.32 1.34
C GLN A 55 -5.27 -9.20 1.19
N PRO A 56 -4.77 -8.64 2.31
CA PRO A 56 -3.57 -7.82 2.24
C PRO A 56 -2.41 -8.74 1.81
N ASP A 57 -1.67 -8.32 0.77
CA ASP A 57 -0.42 -9.00 0.43
C ASP A 57 0.56 -8.79 1.59
N TYR A 58 0.87 -9.87 2.30
CA TYR A 58 1.96 -9.87 3.26
C TYR A 58 3.27 -10.02 2.50
N GLU A 59 4.27 -9.24 2.88
CA GLU A 59 5.63 -9.47 2.40
C GLU A 59 6.12 -10.80 2.96
N LEU A 60 6.27 -11.79 2.08
CA LEU A 60 6.87 -13.08 2.41
C LEU A 60 8.39 -12.94 2.25
N TYR A 61 9.09 -12.88 3.39
CA TYR A 61 10.54 -12.88 3.38
C TYR A 61 11.08 -14.31 3.40
N SER A 62 12.05 -14.57 2.55
CA SER A 62 12.88 -15.76 2.65
C SER A 62 13.80 -15.68 3.87
N ASP A 63 14.27 -16.84 4.36
CA ASP A 63 15.23 -16.89 5.46
C ASP A 63 16.49 -16.03 5.18
N ALA A 64 16.92 -15.96 3.92
CA ALA A 64 18.07 -15.15 3.51
C ALA A 64 17.82 -13.63 3.64
N GLU A 65 16.62 -13.17 3.30
CA GLU A 65 16.22 -11.76 3.47
C GLU A 65 16.11 -11.40 4.94
N ILE A 66 15.54 -12.28 5.76
CA ILE A 66 15.47 -12.11 7.21
C ILE A 66 16.87 -11.99 7.82
N GLN A 67 17.82 -12.85 7.42
CA GLN A 67 19.20 -12.75 7.88
C GLN A 67 19.85 -11.41 7.49
N THR A 68 19.56 -10.92 6.29
CA THR A 68 20.07 -9.63 5.81
C THR A 68 19.53 -8.48 6.67
N MET A 69 18.24 -8.51 7.00
CA MET A 69 17.62 -7.51 7.89
C MET A 69 18.21 -7.57 9.31
N LEU A 70 18.39 -8.78 9.87
CA LEU A 70 19.00 -8.97 11.19
C LEU A 70 20.43 -8.42 11.26
N LEU A 71 21.22 -8.59 10.20
CA LEU A 71 22.57 -8.04 10.11
C LEU A 71 22.55 -6.51 10.00
N ALA A 72 21.61 -5.96 9.24
CA ALA A 72 21.46 -4.50 9.10
C ALA A 72 21.02 -3.85 10.41
N ASP A 73 20.13 -4.50 11.16
CA ASP A 73 19.63 -4.02 12.45
C ASP A 73 20.60 -4.26 13.62
N ALA A 74 21.66 -5.04 13.42
CA ALA A 74 22.62 -5.36 14.47
C ALA A 74 23.38 -4.11 14.94
N LEU A 75 23.21 -3.78 16.23
CA LEU A 75 23.93 -2.67 16.84
C LEU A 75 25.45 -2.95 16.90
N PRO A 76 26.29 -1.93 16.68
CA PRO A 76 27.73 -2.02 16.94
C PRO A 76 28.02 -2.49 18.38
N PRO A 77 29.10 -3.25 18.63
CA PRO A 77 29.33 -3.93 19.91
C PRO A 77 29.26 -3.01 21.14
N LYS A 78 29.77 -1.77 21.01
CA LYS A 78 29.75 -0.76 22.09
C LYS A 78 28.32 -0.31 22.42
N LEU A 79 27.46 -0.14 21.42
CA LEU A 79 26.07 0.27 21.60
C LEU A 79 25.21 -0.89 22.10
N ALA A 80 25.47 -2.11 21.61
CA ALA A 80 24.81 -3.31 22.10
C ALA A 80 25.06 -3.54 23.60
N ALA A 81 26.30 -3.36 24.06
CA ALA A 81 26.62 -3.46 25.49
C ALA A 81 25.89 -2.42 26.34
N LYS A 82 25.79 -1.18 25.84
CA LYS A 82 25.08 -0.08 26.50
C LYS A 82 23.56 -0.33 26.56
N ALA A 83 22.96 -0.79 25.47
CA ALA A 83 21.55 -1.15 25.42
C ALA A 83 21.22 -2.31 26.39
N LYS A 84 22.09 -3.34 26.43
CA LYS A 84 21.94 -4.46 27.36
C LYS A 84 22.08 -4.04 28.82
N PHE A 85 22.91 -3.04 29.11
CA PHE A 85 23.02 -2.46 30.44
C PHE A 85 21.68 -1.80 30.85
N TYR A 86 21.13 -0.91 30.04
CA TYR A 86 19.85 -0.25 30.34
C TYR A 86 18.66 -1.22 30.40
N TRP A 87 18.67 -2.28 29.58
CA TRP A 87 17.59 -3.27 29.59
C TRP A 87 17.51 -4.06 30.89
N LYS A 88 18.61 -4.17 31.66
CA LYS A 88 18.61 -4.82 32.98
C LYS A 88 17.79 -4.05 34.00
N ASP A 89 17.61 -2.75 33.82
CA ASP A 89 16.89 -1.88 34.76
C ASP A 89 15.36 -1.93 34.54
N ILE A 90 14.91 -2.60 33.47
CA ILE A 90 13.49 -2.72 33.08
C ILE A 90 12.86 -4.05 33.55
N LYS A 91 13.67 -5.04 33.97
CA LYS A 91 13.21 -6.32 34.53
C LYS A 91 13.30 -6.35 36.04
#